data_AF-A0A521FHH8-F1
#
_entry.id   AF-A0A521FHH8-F1
#
_cell.length_a   1.000
_cell.length_b   1.000
_cell.length_c   1.000
_cell.angle_alpha   90.00
_cell.angle_beta   90.00
_cell.angle_gamma   90.00
#
_symmetry.space_group_name_H-M   'P 1'
#
loop_
_entity.id
_entity.type
_entity.pdbx_description
1 polymer ?
#
loop_
_entity_poly.entity_id
_entity_poly.type
_entity_poly.pdbx_seq_one_letter_code
_entity_poly.pdbx_strand_id
1 'polypeptide(L)'
;MDYRFVIHSDITDCYGSIYTHSISWALHTKKEAKKRENRNNNSFIGVVIDKHLQDMSHGQTNGIPQGSTLMDFISEIVLGYVDLLLAEKLSVLDIEDYKILRYRDDYRIFTKESYEAERITKELSEILSNLGLRLNPDKTRASDDIVKSSIKPDKRYWISNRRIAENKQKWLIQLYLLSERYPNSGTIDTQMREFLKVLKKSKKKDRNLETLISLVTEIALRNPRVTPSAIAILSIFINRLPNKKEKLKIAKKIRQKFNQVPNSSFMMVWFQRLNLKINKTEKYKLPLCKKVGGSKEKIWNCEWLEGDLKKVIDEATIVEESKIKKARSKLAEKEIDKIITKKNYYN
;
A
#
# COMPACT_ATOMS: atom_id res chain seq x y z
N MET A 1 28.15 14.93 -6.19
CA MET A 1 28.44 15.15 -7.63
C MET A 1 29.34 14.03 -8.15
N ASP A 2 29.46 12.95 -7.38
CA ASP A 2 30.57 12.00 -7.44
C ASP A 2 30.24 10.80 -8.32
N TYR A 3 28.98 10.68 -8.72
CA TYR A 3 28.45 9.60 -9.55
C TYR A 3 27.71 10.20 -10.74
N ARG A 4 27.78 9.50 -11.88
CA ARG A 4 27.16 9.90 -13.15
C ARG A 4 26.02 8.97 -13.54
N PHE A 5 26.11 7.70 -13.16
CA PHE A 5 25.13 6.68 -13.55
C PHE A 5 24.41 6.13 -12.32
N VAL A 6 23.17 5.71 -12.53
CA VAL A 6 22.38 4.98 -11.54
C VAL A 6 21.59 3.86 -12.20
N ILE A 7 21.61 2.68 -11.59
CA ILE A 7 20.67 1.60 -11.86
C ILE A 7 19.67 1.54 -10.72
N HIS A 8 18.39 1.66 -11.06
CA HIS A 8 17.29 1.35 -10.16
C HIS A 8 16.85 -0.08 -10.43
N SER A 9 16.66 -0.89 -9.40
CA SER A 9 16.16 -2.26 -9.52
C SER A 9 15.34 -2.63 -8.27
N ASP A 10 14.50 -3.64 -8.38
CA ASP A 10 13.78 -4.25 -7.26
C ASP A 10 13.81 -5.77 -7.38
N ILE A 11 13.55 -6.45 -6.27
CA ILE A 11 13.40 -7.90 -6.25
C ILE A 11 11.95 -8.28 -6.59
N THR A 12 11.77 -9.19 -7.56
CA THR A 12 10.46 -9.72 -7.92
C THR A 12 9.90 -10.57 -6.78
N ASP A 13 8.67 -10.29 -6.37
CA ASP A 13 7.94 -11.03 -5.32
C ASP A 13 8.82 -11.40 -4.12
N CYS A 14 9.51 -10.40 -3.54
CA CYS A 14 10.56 -10.62 -2.55
C CYS A 14 10.14 -11.58 -1.43
N TYR A 15 9.05 -11.29 -0.74
CA TYR A 15 8.58 -12.12 0.38
C TYR A 15 8.12 -13.51 -0.08
N GLY A 16 7.43 -13.61 -1.22
CA GLY A 16 6.98 -14.90 -1.77
C GLY A 16 8.12 -15.77 -2.32
N SER A 17 9.26 -15.16 -2.65
CA SER A 17 10.43 -15.83 -3.24
C SER A 17 11.53 -16.15 -2.23
N ILE A 18 11.45 -15.68 -0.98
CA ILE A 18 12.46 -16.01 0.04
C ILE A 18 12.47 -17.52 0.27
N TYR A 19 13.60 -18.16 -0.01
CA TYR A 19 13.85 -19.54 0.36
C TYR A 19 14.09 -19.61 1.87
N THR A 20 13.21 -20.27 2.62
CA THR A 20 13.21 -20.30 4.11
C THR A 20 14.54 -20.75 4.71
N HIS A 21 15.21 -21.73 4.11
CA HIS A 21 16.55 -22.16 4.53
C HIS A 21 17.64 -21.07 4.40
N SER A 22 17.44 -20.06 3.53
CA SER A 22 18.36 -18.92 3.42
C SER A 22 18.42 -18.08 4.69
N ILE A 23 17.41 -18.15 5.55
CA ILE A 23 17.40 -17.51 6.88
C ILE A 23 18.49 -18.13 7.76
N SER A 24 18.58 -19.46 7.76
CA SER A 24 19.65 -20.17 8.47
C SER A 24 21.02 -19.86 7.88
N TRP A 25 21.13 -19.74 6.55
CA TRP A 25 22.38 -19.35 5.89
C TRP A 25 22.81 -17.93 6.26
N ALA A 26 21.87 -16.99 6.35
CA ALA A 26 22.14 -15.61 6.73
C ALA A 26 22.63 -15.50 8.18
N LEU A 27 22.07 -16.30 9.09
CA LEU A 27 22.41 -16.25 10.52
C LEU A 27 23.68 -17.04 10.87
N HIS A 28 23.94 -18.15 10.18
CA HIS A 28 24.98 -19.11 10.56
C HIS A 28 26.03 -19.35 9.47
N THR A 29 25.96 -18.64 8.35
CA THR A 29 26.65 -18.94 7.08
C THR A 29 26.12 -20.19 6.37
N LYS A 30 26.16 -20.15 5.03
CA LYS A 30 25.74 -21.28 4.19
C LYS A 30 26.57 -22.54 4.43
N LYS A 31 27.85 -22.40 4.80
CA LYS A 31 28.77 -23.53 5.04
C LYS A 31 28.36 -24.31 6.29
N GLU A 32 28.18 -23.64 7.42
CA GLU A 32 27.81 -24.30 8.67
C GLU A 32 26.39 -24.85 8.64
N ALA A 33 25.44 -24.10 8.07
CA ALA A 33 24.05 -24.54 7.97
C ALA A 33 23.86 -25.78 7.07
N LYS A 34 24.76 -26.01 6.10
CA LYS A 34 24.69 -27.17 5.20
C LYS A 34 25.33 -28.45 5.77
N LYS A 35 26.10 -28.37 6.87
CA LYS A 35 26.66 -29.54 7.55
C LYS A 35 25.55 -30.47 8.04
N ARG A 36 25.74 -31.78 7.90
CA ARG A 36 24.67 -32.78 8.11
C ARG A 36 24.14 -32.74 9.55
N GLU A 37 25.04 -32.57 10.50
CA GLU A 37 24.78 -32.45 11.94
C GLU A 37 24.00 -31.20 12.31
N ASN A 38 24.10 -30.12 11.53
CA ASN A 38 23.49 -28.82 11.86
C ASN A 38 22.11 -28.62 11.22
N ARG A 39 21.76 -29.36 10.15
CA ARG A 39 20.51 -29.15 9.39
C ARG A 39 19.24 -29.24 10.22
N ASN A 40 19.23 -30.09 11.24
CA ASN A 40 18.10 -30.31 12.14
C ASN A 40 18.44 -29.98 13.59
N ASN A 41 19.53 -29.22 13.82
CA ASN A 41 19.98 -28.91 15.16
C ASN A 41 19.22 -27.70 15.70
N ASN A 42 18.33 -27.94 16.66
CA ASN A 42 17.54 -26.89 17.30
C ASN A 42 18.37 -25.89 18.14
N SER A 43 19.67 -26.14 18.36
CA SER A 43 20.56 -25.12 18.93
C SER A 43 20.83 -23.96 17.97
N PHE A 44 20.62 -24.17 16.67
CA PHE A 44 20.75 -23.14 15.64
C PHE A 44 19.42 -22.42 15.49
N ILE A 45 19.33 -21.19 15.99
CA ILE A 45 18.09 -20.39 15.93
C ILE A 45 17.52 -20.24 14.51
N GLY A 46 18.39 -20.24 13.49
CA GLY A 46 17.99 -20.13 12.09
C GLY A 46 17.23 -21.37 11.60
N VAL A 47 17.59 -22.56 12.09
CA VAL A 47 16.89 -23.82 11.81
C VAL A 47 15.52 -23.83 12.48
N VAL A 48 15.43 -23.30 13.71
CA VAL A 48 14.16 -23.21 14.44
C VAL A 48 13.18 -22.26 13.74
N ILE A 49 13.65 -21.07 13.33
CA ILE A 49 12.83 -20.10 12.58
C ILE A 49 12.35 -20.68 11.26
N ASP A 50 13.26 -21.27 10.49
CA ASP A 50 12.98 -21.93 9.22
C ASP A 50 11.87 -22.99 9.37
N LYS A 51 11.99 -23.87 10.36
CA LYS A 51 10.97 -24.89 10.66
C LYS A 51 9.60 -24.29 10.96
N HIS A 52 9.52 -23.25 11.80
CA HIS A 52 8.25 -22.59 12.09
C HIS A 52 7.62 -21.95 10.85
N LEU A 53 8.41 -21.36 9.96
CA LEU A 53 7.90 -20.79 8.72
C LEU A 53 7.38 -21.87 7.77
N GLN A 54 8.08 -23.00 7.67
CA GLN A 54 7.59 -24.16 6.91
C GLN A 54 6.28 -24.70 7.51
N ASP A 55 6.19 -24.84 8.84
CA ASP A 55 4.98 -25.30 9.53
C ASP A 55 3.78 -24.37 9.24
N MET A 56 4.01 -23.06 9.15
CA MET A 56 2.99 -22.06 8.77
C MET A 56 2.55 -22.17 7.30
N SER A 57 3.35 -22.82 6.46
CA SER A 57 3.16 -22.90 5.01
C SER A 57 3.01 -24.35 4.52
N HIS A 58 2.46 -25.25 5.35
CA HIS A 58 2.23 -26.66 4.98
C HIS A 58 3.50 -27.40 4.52
N GLY A 59 4.64 -27.11 5.15
CA GLY A 59 5.94 -27.69 4.80
C GLY A 59 6.59 -27.10 3.55
N GLN A 60 6.03 -26.03 2.96
CA GLN A 60 6.65 -25.34 1.83
C GLN A 60 7.89 -24.57 2.28
N THR A 61 8.92 -24.60 1.44
CA THR A 61 10.22 -23.98 1.74
C THR A 61 10.43 -22.65 1.02
N ASN A 62 9.47 -22.21 0.20
CA ASN A 62 9.52 -20.95 -0.53
C ASN A 62 8.42 -20.01 -0.02
N GLY A 63 8.83 -18.77 0.23
CA GLY A 63 7.97 -17.70 0.70
C GLY A 63 7.93 -17.60 2.22
N ILE A 64 7.77 -16.37 2.69
CA ILE A 64 7.46 -16.06 4.08
C ILE A 64 6.13 -15.29 4.17
N PRO A 65 5.39 -15.40 5.28
CA PRO A 65 4.16 -14.65 5.49
C PRO A 65 4.35 -13.13 5.27
N GLN A 66 3.34 -12.47 4.70
CA GLN A 66 3.38 -11.03 4.44
C GLN A 66 2.51 -10.25 5.42
N GLY A 67 2.89 -9.00 5.71
CA GLY A 67 2.05 -8.05 6.46
C GLY A 67 2.31 -7.99 7.97
N SER A 68 3.42 -8.56 8.46
CA SER A 68 3.86 -8.37 9.85
C SER A 68 5.26 -7.77 9.93
N THR A 69 5.50 -6.94 10.94
CA THR A 69 6.81 -6.33 11.22
C THR A 69 7.88 -7.36 11.54
N LEU A 70 7.49 -8.54 12.05
CA LEU A 70 8.41 -9.64 12.28
C LEU A 70 8.93 -10.19 10.95
N MET A 71 8.06 -10.42 9.97
CA MET A 71 8.46 -10.95 8.67
C MET A 71 9.28 -9.93 7.86
N ASP A 72 8.98 -8.65 8.02
CA ASP A 72 9.82 -7.55 7.55
C ASP A 72 11.26 -7.63 8.09
N PHE A 73 11.42 -7.98 9.37
CA PHE A 73 12.73 -8.15 9.99
C PHE A 73 13.44 -9.42 9.49
N ILE A 74 12.72 -10.54 9.35
CA ILE A 74 13.27 -11.77 8.78
C ILE A 74 13.75 -11.56 7.33
N SER A 75 12.96 -10.87 6.50
CA SER A 75 13.37 -10.50 5.14
C SER A 75 14.65 -9.67 5.15
N GLU A 76 14.75 -8.70 6.07
CA GLU A 76 15.93 -7.84 6.19
C GLU A 76 17.18 -8.62 6.60
N ILE A 77 17.07 -9.67 7.41
CA ILE A 77 18.20 -10.57 7.73
C ILE A 77 18.74 -11.23 6.46
N VAL A 78 17.86 -11.75 5.60
CA VAL A 78 18.24 -12.41 4.35
C VAL A 78 18.84 -11.39 3.36
N LEU A 79 18.24 -10.21 3.23
CA LEU A 79 18.74 -9.16 2.33
C LEU A 79 20.05 -8.54 2.83
N GLY A 80 20.23 -8.40 4.15
CA GLY A 80 21.51 -7.99 4.73
C GLY A 80 22.62 -9.01 4.44
N TYR A 81 22.30 -10.29 4.40
CA TYR A 81 23.24 -11.32 3.95
C TYR A 81 23.57 -11.22 2.46
N VAL A 82 22.61 -10.85 1.60
CA VAL A 82 22.89 -10.52 0.19
C VAL A 82 23.86 -9.36 0.09
N ASP A 83 23.62 -8.29 0.85
CA ASP A 83 24.49 -7.11 0.86
C ASP A 83 25.92 -7.45 1.29
N LEU A 84 26.07 -8.30 2.32
CA LEU A 84 27.38 -8.79 2.77
C LEU A 84 28.11 -9.56 1.67
N LEU A 85 27.44 -10.54 1.05
CA LEU A 85 28.02 -11.33 -0.04
C LEU A 85 28.40 -10.46 -1.24
N LEU A 86 27.60 -9.44 -1.55
CA LEU A 86 27.89 -8.51 -2.62
C LEU A 86 29.12 -7.67 -2.27
N ALA A 87 29.22 -7.13 -1.06
CA ALA A 87 30.37 -6.35 -0.62
C ALA A 87 31.68 -7.15 -0.71
N GLU A 88 31.67 -8.40 -0.23
CA GLU A 88 32.82 -9.33 -0.36
C GLU A 88 33.19 -9.56 -1.83
N LYS A 89 32.19 -9.82 -2.69
CA LYS A 89 32.41 -10.06 -4.11
C LYS A 89 32.99 -8.84 -4.82
N LEU A 90 32.49 -7.64 -4.53
CA LEU A 90 32.97 -6.39 -5.13
C LEU A 90 34.40 -6.06 -4.69
N SER A 91 34.77 -6.36 -3.44
CA SER A 91 36.16 -6.23 -2.97
C SER A 91 37.11 -7.15 -3.73
N VAL A 92 36.71 -8.41 -3.99
CA VAL A 92 37.53 -9.35 -4.80
C VAL A 92 37.68 -8.90 -6.26
N LEU A 93 36.69 -8.17 -6.78
CA LEU A 93 36.67 -7.67 -8.16
C LEU A 93 37.35 -6.31 -8.33
N ASP A 94 37.89 -5.74 -7.24
CA ASP A 94 38.57 -4.44 -7.17
C ASP A 94 37.69 -3.28 -7.67
N ILE A 95 36.41 -3.29 -7.28
CA ILE A 95 35.45 -2.23 -7.62
C ILE A 95 35.30 -1.33 -6.39
N GLU A 96 35.77 -0.10 -6.45
CA GLU A 96 35.79 0.82 -5.30
C GLU A 96 34.86 2.04 -5.46
N ASP A 97 34.68 2.54 -6.69
CA ASP A 97 34.04 3.82 -6.99
C ASP A 97 32.51 3.75 -7.14
N TYR A 98 31.84 3.16 -6.14
CA TYR A 98 30.40 2.95 -6.17
C TYR A 98 29.69 3.34 -4.87
N LYS A 99 28.37 3.52 -4.97
CA LYS A 99 27.48 3.60 -3.80
C LYS A 99 26.23 2.78 -4.05
N ILE A 100 25.90 1.88 -3.14
CA ILE A 100 24.63 1.15 -3.16
C ILE A 100 23.75 1.69 -2.05
N LEU A 101 22.50 2.01 -2.39
CA LEU A 101 21.44 2.29 -1.43
C LEU A 101 20.37 1.22 -1.61
N ARG A 102 20.05 0.51 -0.53
CA ARG A 102 18.94 -0.43 -0.48
C ARG A 102 17.88 0.07 0.48
N TYR A 103 16.61 -0.01 0.07
CA TYR A 103 15.47 0.17 0.95
C TYR A 103 14.51 -0.98 0.72
N ARG A 104 14.47 -1.93 1.67
CA ARG A 104 13.76 -3.20 1.50
C ARG A 104 14.30 -3.93 0.26
N ASP A 105 13.43 -4.22 -0.69
CA ASP A 105 13.69 -4.88 -1.96
C ASP A 105 14.16 -3.94 -3.07
N ASP A 106 14.04 -2.62 -2.90
CA ASP A 106 14.50 -1.61 -3.87
C ASP A 106 16.01 -1.36 -3.74
N TYR A 107 16.76 -1.57 -4.81
CA TYR A 107 18.18 -1.24 -4.94
C TYR A 107 18.40 0.00 -5.83
N ARG A 108 19.38 0.81 -5.46
CA ARG A 108 19.95 1.89 -6.29
C ARG A 108 21.46 1.79 -6.27
N ILE A 109 22.04 1.51 -7.43
CA ILE A 109 23.47 1.34 -7.61
C ILE A 109 23.99 2.57 -8.35
N PHE A 110 24.82 3.38 -7.70
CA PHE A 110 25.43 4.58 -8.25
C PHE A 110 26.90 4.32 -8.57
N THR A 111 27.34 4.73 -9.76
CA THR A 111 28.72 4.55 -10.23
C THR A 111 29.18 5.76 -11.04
N LYS A 112 30.50 5.85 -11.26
CA LYS A 112 31.09 6.83 -12.19
C LYS A 112 30.95 6.38 -13.64
N GLU A 113 31.07 5.07 -13.90
CA GLU A 113 31.00 4.47 -15.23
C GLU A 113 29.81 3.50 -15.35
N SER A 114 29.19 3.45 -16.53
CA SER A 114 28.01 2.60 -16.77
C SER A 114 28.35 1.11 -16.71
N TYR A 115 29.53 0.73 -17.19
CA TYR A 115 30.01 -0.66 -17.17
C TYR A 115 30.11 -1.22 -15.74
N GLU A 116 30.57 -0.41 -14.78
CA GLU A 116 30.63 -0.84 -13.38
C GLU A 116 29.24 -1.08 -12.80
N ALA A 117 28.26 -0.24 -13.16
CA ALA A 117 26.89 -0.42 -12.69
C ALA A 117 26.31 -1.75 -13.20
N GLU A 118 26.54 -2.07 -14.47
CA GLU A 118 26.12 -3.34 -15.08
C GLU A 118 26.82 -4.53 -14.43
N ARG A 119 28.14 -4.43 -14.18
CA ARG A 119 28.93 -5.47 -13.51
C ARG A 119 28.41 -5.73 -12.10
N ILE A 120 28.21 -4.68 -11.28
CA ILE A 120 27.64 -4.81 -9.93
C ILE A 120 26.24 -5.43 -9.98
N THR A 121 25.40 -4.99 -10.92
CA THR A 121 24.02 -5.51 -11.08
C THR A 121 24.02 -6.99 -11.44
N LYS A 122 24.96 -7.43 -12.29
CA LYS A 122 25.15 -8.83 -12.64
C LYS A 122 25.52 -9.66 -11.42
N GLU A 123 26.53 -9.23 -10.65
CA GLU A 123 26.96 -9.94 -9.43
C GLU A 123 25.81 -10.03 -8.41
N LEU A 124 25.07 -8.93 -8.20
CA LEU A 124 23.88 -8.92 -7.37
C LEU A 124 22.83 -9.93 -7.85
N SER A 125 22.56 -9.98 -9.16
CA SER A 125 21.60 -10.92 -9.74
C SER A 125 22.01 -12.39 -9.52
N GLU A 126 23.30 -12.71 -9.64
CA GLU A 126 23.83 -14.05 -9.38
C GLU A 126 23.72 -14.45 -7.90
N ILE A 127 24.04 -13.54 -6.98
CA ILE A 127 23.91 -13.75 -5.54
C ILE A 127 22.43 -13.97 -5.15
N LEU A 128 21.53 -13.11 -5.63
CA LEU A 128 20.09 -13.25 -5.38
C LEU A 128 19.57 -14.61 -5.87
N SER A 129 19.98 -15.03 -7.08
CA SER A 129 19.56 -16.31 -7.66
C SER A 129 19.97 -17.50 -6.80
N ASN A 130 21.14 -17.43 -6.16
CA ASN A 130 21.63 -18.46 -5.23
C ASN A 130 20.80 -18.58 -3.93
N LEU A 131 19.95 -17.61 -3.64
CA LEU A 131 19.03 -17.57 -2.49
C LEU A 131 17.55 -17.72 -2.90
N GLY A 132 17.26 -18.00 -4.18
CA GLY A 132 15.91 -18.11 -4.70
C GLY A 132 15.25 -16.79 -5.10
N LEU A 133 15.98 -15.67 -5.03
CA LEU A 133 15.49 -14.33 -5.36
C LEU A 133 15.91 -13.91 -6.78
N ARG A 134 15.18 -12.97 -7.38
CA ARG A 134 15.49 -12.45 -8.73
C ARG A 134 15.18 -10.97 -8.84
N LEU A 135 16.00 -10.24 -9.59
CA LEU A 135 15.71 -8.85 -9.95
C LEU A 135 14.52 -8.78 -10.92
N ASN A 136 13.77 -7.68 -10.84
CA ASN A 136 12.63 -7.42 -11.69
C ASN A 136 13.07 -6.69 -12.97
N PRO A 137 13.02 -7.33 -14.15
CA PRO A 137 13.48 -6.70 -15.39
C PRO A 137 12.66 -5.46 -15.78
N ASP A 138 11.34 -5.44 -15.53
CA ASP A 138 10.45 -4.35 -15.97
C ASP A 138 10.69 -3.02 -15.25
N LYS A 139 11.26 -3.13 -14.05
CA LYS A 139 11.57 -2.03 -13.14
C LYS A 139 13.07 -1.80 -12.99
N THR A 140 13.90 -2.70 -13.52
CA THR A 140 15.36 -2.48 -13.62
C THR A 140 15.66 -1.49 -14.73
N ARG A 141 16.20 -0.32 -14.39
CA ARG A 141 16.42 0.79 -15.33
C ARG A 141 17.74 1.49 -15.03
N ALA A 142 18.58 1.59 -16.06
CA ALA A 142 19.76 2.45 -16.04
C ALA A 142 19.39 3.90 -16.42
N SER A 143 20.09 4.85 -15.83
CA SER A 143 19.97 6.27 -16.18
C SER A 143 21.28 7.01 -15.89
N ASP A 144 21.61 7.96 -16.75
CA ASP A 144 22.69 8.95 -16.61
C ASP A 144 22.19 10.29 -16.02
N ASP A 145 20.88 10.44 -15.86
CA ASP A 145 20.24 11.59 -15.20
C ASP A 145 19.77 11.17 -13.80
N ILE A 146 20.69 11.25 -12.84
CA ILE A 146 20.47 10.85 -11.45
C ILE A 146 19.32 11.64 -10.81
N VAL A 147 19.23 12.94 -11.08
CA VAL A 147 18.22 13.81 -10.46
C VAL A 147 16.83 13.43 -10.96
N LYS A 148 16.66 13.35 -12.28
CA LYS A 148 15.37 13.01 -12.88
C LYS A 148 14.96 11.59 -12.53
N SER A 149 15.86 10.61 -12.57
CA SER A 149 15.55 9.20 -12.27
C SER A 149 15.20 8.97 -10.78
N SER A 150 15.76 9.78 -9.88
CA SER A 150 15.47 9.69 -8.44
C SER A 150 14.06 10.15 -8.05
N ILE A 151 13.38 10.92 -8.91
CA ILE A 151 12.04 11.44 -8.67
C ILE A 151 11.01 10.61 -9.44
N LYS A 152 10.04 10.04 -8.70
CA LYS A 152 8.95 9.23 -9.30
C LYS A 152 8.18 10.03 -10.38
N PRO A 153 7.74 9.38 -11.47
CA PRO A 153 7.08 10.06 -12.59
C PRO A 153 5.87 10.93 -12.20
N ASP A 154 5.03 10.44 -11.28
CA ASP A 154 3.85 11.16 -10.77
C ASP A 154 4.23 12.46 -10.05
N LYS A 155 5.29 12.41 -9.25
CA LYS A 155 5.84 13.57 -8.55
C LYS A 155 6.43 14.58 -9.53
N ARG A 156 7.20 14.13 -10.53
CA ARG A 156 7.78 15.01 -11.56
C ARG A 156 6.69 15.76 -12.31
N TYR A 157 5.69 15.02 -12.80
CA TYR A 157 4.54 15.62 -13.49
C TYR A 157 3.84 16.64 -12.60
N TRP A 158 3.57 16.30 -11.34
CA TRP A 158 2.92 17.25 -10.44
C TRP A 158 3.76 18.50 -10.20
N ILE A 159 5.07 18.37 -9.95
CA ILE A 159 5.97 19.51 -9.74
C ILE A 159 5.96 20.43 -10.97
N SER A 160 6.09 19.88 -12.18
CA SER A 160 6.14 20.65 -13.42
C SER A 160 4.80 21.25 -13.84
N ASN A 161 3.67 20.64 -13.46
CA ASN A 161 2.34 21.04 -13.90
C ASN A 161 1.47 21.69 -12.80
N ARG A 162 1.99 21.82 -11.57
CA ARG A 162 1.23 22.42 -10.46
C ARG A 162 0.97 23.89 -10.73
N ARG A 163 -0.30 24.25 -10.87
CA ARG A 163 -0.76 25.64 -10.97
C ARG A 163 -1.62 25.98 -9.77
N ILE A 164 -1.50 27.20 -9.25
CA ILE A 164 -2.40 27.71 -8.21
C ILE A 164 -3.82 27.71 -8.80
N ALA A 165 -4.70 26.88 -8.25
CA ALA A 165 -6.08 26.81 -8.70
C ALA A 165 -6.86 28.00 -8.15
N GLU A 166 -7.46 28.79 -9.03
CA GLU A 166 -8.30 29.95 -8.65
C GLU A 166 -9.53 29.54 -7.82
N ASN A 167 -10.06 28.34 -8.08
CA ASN A 167 -11.26 27.84 -7.42
C ASN A 167 -11.24 26.31 -7.25
N LYS A 168 -12.18 25.81 -6.44
CA LYS A 168 -12.27 24.38 -6.11
C LYS A 168 -12.50 23.49 -7.33
N GLN A 169 -13.25 23.95 -8.32
CA GLN A 169 -13.53 23.20 -9.54
C GLN A 169 -12.25 23.02 -10.37
N LYS A 170 -11.50 24.11 -10.61
CA LYS A 170 -10.20 24.05 -11.30
C LYS A 170 -9.22 23.14 -10.55
N TRP A 171 -9.20 23.18 -9.21
CA TRP A 171 -8.35 22.28 -8.43
C TRP A 171 -8.77 20.81 -8.60
N LEU A 172 -10.06 20.49 -8.48
CA LEU A 172 -10.55 19.13 -8.70
C LEU A 172 -10.30 18.63 -10.13
N ILE A 173 -10.34 19.51 -11.15
CA ILE A 173 -9.97 19.15 -12.52
C ILE A 173 -8.47 18.79 -12.61
N GLN A 174 -7.58 19.56 -11.97
CA GLN A 174 -6.16 19.19 -11.90
C GLN A 174 -5.95 17.83 -11.22
N LEU A 175 -6.68 17.55 -10.13
CA LEU A 175 -6.63 16.26 -9.45
C LEU A 175 -7.17 15.13 -10.33
N TYR A 176 -8.25 15.39 -11.06
CA TYR A 176 -8.80 14.43 -12.03
C TYR A 176 -7.78 14.08 -13.11
N LEU A 177 -7.15 15.08 -13.75
CA LEU A 177 -6.13 14.87 -14.78
C LEU A 177 -4.88 14.14 -14.24
N LEU A 178 -4.44 14.47 -13.02
CA LEU A 178 -3.37 13.74 -12.34
C LEU A 178 -3.76 12.28 -12.11
N SER A 179 -5.00 12.05 -11.66
CA SER A 179 -5.52 10.71 -11.34
C SER A 179 -5.73 9.83 -12.56
N GLU A 180 -5.97 10.45 -13.72
CA GLU A 180 -6.08 9.77 -15.02
C GLU A 180 -4.71 9.37 -15.56
N ARG A 181 -3.73 10.27 -15.47
CA ARG A 181 -2.37 10.01 -15.96
C ARG A 181 -1.57 9.07 -15.05
N TYR A 182 -1.75 9.17 -13.74
CA TYR A 182 -1.04 8.38 -12.73
C TYR A 182 -2.03 7.76 -11.72
N PRO A 183 -2.81 6.75 -12.16
CA PRO A 183 -3.80 6.12 -11.31
C PRO A 183 -3.16 5.47 -10.07
N ASN A 184 -3.88 5.53 -8.95
CA ASN A 184 -3.48 5.03 -7.62
C ASN A 184 -2.14 5.54 -7.07
N SER A 185 -1.61 6.63 -7.66
CA SER A 185 -0.32 7.20 -7.26
C SER A 185 -0.34 7.77 -5.83
N GLY A 186 0.85 7.82 -5.21
CA GLY A 186 0.98 8.46 -3.89
C GLY A 186 0.74 9.97 -3.96
N THR A 187 1.01 10.59 -5.11
CA THR A 187 0.79 12.01 -5.32
C THR A 187 -0.70 12.34 -5.31
N ILE A 188 -1.57 11.60 -6.02
CA ILE A 188 -3.02 11.87 -5.98
C ILE A 188 -3.61 11.71 -4.58
N ASP A 189 -3.19 10.68 -3.82
CA ASP A 189 -3.62 10.49 -2.43
C ASP A 189 -3.24 11.69 -1.54
N THR A 190 -2.00 12.15 -1.67
CA THR A 190 -1.51 13.33 -0.95
C THR A 190 -2.31 14.58 -1.31
N GLN A 191 -2.50 14.84 -2.62
CA GLN A 191 -3.18 16.06 -3.07
C GLN A 191 -4.69 16.04 -2.76
N MET A 192 -5.34 14.89 -2.76
CA MET A 192 -6.73 14.74 -2.30
C MET A 192 -6.87 15.09 -0.81
N ARG A 193 -5.88 14.73 0.03
CA ARG A 193 -5.87 15.11 1.45
C ARG A 193 -5.62 16.61 1.63
N GLU A 194 -4.74 17.22 0.84
CA GLU A 194 -4.53 18.67 0.85
C GLU A 194 -5.80 19.43 0.45
N PHE A 195 -6.50 18.97 -0.60
CA PHE A 195 -7.79 19.52 -0.97
C PHE A 195 -8.81 19.41 0.18
N LEU A 196 -8.88 18.25 0.83
CA LEU A 196 -9.75 18.02 1.98
C LEU A 196 -9.40 18.95 3.17
N LYS A 197 -8.12 19.16 3.47
CA LYS A 197 -7.65 20.10 4.51
C LYS A 197 -8.20 21.51 4.26
N VAL A 198 -8.07 22.01 3.03
CA VAL A 198 -8.59 23.33 2.65
C VAL A 198 -10.11 23.36 2.67
N LEU A 199 -10.76 22.33 2.14
CA LEU A 199 -12.21 22.23 2.07
C LEU A 199 -12.87 22.21 3.46
N LYS A 200 -12.27 21.50 4.43
CA LYS A 200 -12.71 21.43 5.83
C LYS A 200 -12.82 22.82 6.44
N LYS A 201 -11.83 23.69 6.19
CA LYS A 201 -11.75 25.07 6.73
C LYS A 201 -12.59 26.08 5.93
N SER A 202 -12.92 25.79 4.68
CA SER A 202 -13.65 26.72 3.80
C SER A 202 -15.10 26.94 4.28
N LYS A 203 -15.43 28.17 4.65
CA LYS A 203 -16.81 28.64 4.88
C LYS A 203 -17.52 29.16 3.63
N LYS A 204 -16.80 29.35 2.51
CA LYS A 204 -17.35 29.87 1.25
C LYS A 204 -18.41 28.91 0.67
N LYS A 205 -19.51 29.47 0.17
CA LYS A 205 -20.53 28.73 -0.60
C LYS A 205 -19.90 28.19 -1.89
N ASP A 206 -20.14 26.92 -2.19
CA ASP A 206 -19.68 26.33 -3.43
C ASP A 206 -20.72 26.54 -4.53
N ARG A 207 -20.29 27.06 -5.67
CA ARG A 207 -21.08 27.02 -6.91
C ARG A 207 -20.90 25.64 -7.55
N ASN A 208 -21.91 25.16 -8.27
CA ASN A 208 -21.86 23.91 -9.05
C ASN A 208 -21.53 22.65 -8.23
N LEU A 209 -22.18 22.47 -7.07
CA LEU A 209 -21.96 21.31 -6.19
C LEU A 209 -22.07 19.96 -6.90
N GLU A 210 -23.03 19.79 -7.83
CA GLU A 210 -23.18 18.53 -8.58
C GLU A 210 -21.94 18.23 -9.44
N THR A 211 -21.34 19.24 -10.08
CA THR A 211 -20.10 19.10 -10.83
C THR A 211 -18.92 18.73 -9.93
N LEU A 212 -18.79 19.37 -8.77
CA LEU A 212 -17.72 19.05 -7.81
C LEU A 212 -17.85 17.61 -7.29
N ILE A 213 -19.08 17.19 -6.98
CA ILE A 213 -19.39 15.82 -6.56
C ILE A 213 -19.08 14.83 -7.67
N SER A 214 -19.43 15.14 -8.92
CA SER A 214 -19.11 14.30 -10.08
C SER A 214 -17.60 14.10 -10.22
N LEU A 215 -16.81 15.16 -10.19
CA LEU A 215 -15.34 15.10 -10.28
C LEU A 215 -14.73 14.23 -9.17
N VAL A 216 -15.15 14.41 -7.92
CA VAL A 216 -14.63 13.62 -6.79
C VAL A 216 -15.02 12.14 -6.91
N THR A 217 -16.24 11.87 -7.39
CA THR A 217 -16.71 10.51 -7.62
C THR A 217 -15.87 9.83 -8.72
N GLU A 218 -15.64 10.50 -9.84
CA GLU A 218 -14.81 9.98 -10.95
C GLU A 218 -13.36 9.73 -10.53
N ILE A 219 -12.77 10.63 -9.72
CA ILE A 219 -11.44 10.40 -9.14
C ILE A 219 -11.45 9.13 -8.29
N ALA A 220 -12.45 8.95 -7.41
CA ALA A 220 -12.52 7.78 -6.52
C ALA A 220 -12.71 6.46 -7.28
N LEU A 221 -13.49 6.44 -8.36
CA LEU A 221 -13.76 5.25 -9.18
C LEU A 221 -12.47 4.66 -9.76
N ARG A 222 -11.59 5.53 -10.26
CA ARG A 222 -10.32 5.12 -10.89
C ARG A 222 -9.21 4.89 -9.86
N ASN A 223 -9.41 5.34 -8.62
CA ASN A 223 -8.37 5.38 -7.59
C ASN A 223 -8.90 4.88 -6.23
N PRO A 224 -9.06 3.55 -6.02
CA PRO A 224 -9.48 3.00 -4.73
C PRO A 224 -8.64 3.50 -3.53
N ARG A 225 -7.36 3.81 -3.75
CA ARG A 225 -6.48 4.38 -2.72
C ARG A 225 -7.01 5.67 -2.09
N VAL A 226 -7.70 6.51 -2.86
CA VAL A 226 -8.15 7.84 -2.38
C VAL A 226 -9.58 7.84 -1.87
N THR A 227 -10.27 6.69 -1.90
CA THR A 227 -11.68 6.60 -1.49
C THR A 227 -11.97 7.18 -0.09
N PRO A 228 -11.14 6.98 0.95
CA PRO A 228 -11.37 7.61 2.25
C PRO A 228 -11.46 9.15 2.16
N SER A 229 -10.48 9.77 1.50
CA SER A 229 -10.41 11.22 1.28
C SER A 229 -11.57 11.71 0.40
N ALA A 230 -11.88 10.99 -0.66
CA ALA A 230 -12.98 11.30 -1.55
C ALA A 230 -14.34 11.27 -0.81
N ILE A 231 -14.58 10.26 0.03
CA ILE A 231 -15.82 10.14 0.80
C ILE A 231 -15.93 11.24 1.86
N ALA A 232 -14.83 11.64 2.49
CA ALA A 232 -14.81 12.80 3.36
C ALA A 232 -15.18 14.10 2.61
N ILE A 233 -14.59 14.32 1.43
CA ILE A 233 -14.92 15.46 0.56
C ILE A 233 -16.41 15.43 0.15
N LEU A 234 -16.90 14.28 -0.33
CA LEU A 234 -18.30 14.08 -0.71
C LEU A 234 -19.24 14.35 0.46
N SER A 235 -18.89 13.93 1.68
CA SER A 235 -19.72 14.20 2.87
C SER A 235 -19.87 15.71 3.14
N ILE A 236 -18.84 16.51 2.87
CA ILE A 236 -18.90 17.96 3.01
C ILE A 236 -19.79 18.56 1.92
N PHE A 237 -19.57 18.18 0.65
CA PHE A 237 -20.35 18.70 -0.48
C PHE A 237 -21.82 18.32 -0.41
N ILE A 238 -22.13 17.05 -0.13
CA ILE A 238 -23.51 16.58 0.01
C ILE A 238 -24.19 17.28 1.19
N ASN A 239 -23.49 17.55 2.29
CA ASN A 239 -24.09 18.26 3.41
C ASN A 239 -24.46 19.71 3.07
N ARG A 240 -23.78 20.33 2.09
CA ARG A 240 -24.06 21.69 1.58
C ARG A 240 -25.26 21.76 0.60
N LEU A 241 -25.81 20.61 0.19
CA LEU A 241 -27.03 20.59 -0.63
C LEU A 241 -28.26 21.03 0.18
N PRO A 242 -29.21 21.76 -0.44
CA PRO A 242 -30.31 22.44 0.23
C PRO A 242 -31.31 21.49 0.90
N ASN A 243 -31.65 20.37 0.26
CA ASN A 243 -32.75 19.52 0.72
C ASN A 243 -32.37 18.03 0.76
N LYS A 244 -33.14 17.24 1.53
CA LYS A 244 -32.92 15.79 1.70
C LYS A 244 -33.14 15.01 0.39
N LYS A 245 -34.05 15.48 -0.47
CA LYS A 245 -34.39 14.84 -1.75
C LYS A 245 -33.19 14.85 -2.70
N GLU A 246 -32.47 15.97 -2.79
CA GLU A 246 -31.25 16.10 -3.57
C GLU A 246 -30.10 15.28 -3.00
N LYS A 247 -29.92 15.27 -1.66
CA LYS A 247 -28.92 14.41 -1.01
C LYS A 247 -29.14 12.94 -1.36
N LEU A 248 -30.40 12.48 -1.34
CA LEU A 248 -30.79 11.13 -1.71
C LEU A 248 -30.54 10.85 -3.21
N LYS A 249 -30.93 11.79 -4.09
CA LYS A 249 -30.70 11.70 -5.54
C LYS A 249 -29.21 11.53 -5.86
N ILE A 250 -28.37 12.36 -5.26
CA ILE A 250 -26.92 12.33 -5.45
C ILE A 250 -26.31 11.04 -4.86
N ALA A 251 -26.70 10.63 -3.65
CA ALA A 251 -26.22 9.38 -3.07
C ALA A 251 -26.54 8.16 -3.95
N LYS A 252 -27.72 8.11 -4.57
CA LYS A 252 -28.10 7.08 -5.55
C LYS A 252 -27.22 7.11 -6.80
N LYS A 253 -26.90 8.29 -7.35
CA LYS A 253 -25.99 8.41 -8.50
C LYS A 253 -24.58 7.89 -8.16
N ILE A 254 -24.04 8.26 -6.99
CA ILE A 254 -22.72 7.78 -6.52
C ILE A 254 -22.75 6.26 -6.35
N ARG A 255 -23.81 5.72 -5.75
CA ARG A 255 -24.02 4.27 -5.58
C ARG A 255 -23.97 3.53 -6.92
N GLN A 256 -24.68 4.04 -7.92
CA GLN A 256 -24.74 3.45 -9.27
C GLN A 256 -23.37 3.45 -9.92
N LYS A 257 -22.64 4.57 -9.86
CA LYS A 257 -21.27 4.69 -10.34
C LYS A 257 -20.33 3.68 -9.66
N PHE A 258 -20.38 3.55 -8.34
CA PHE A 258 -19.50 2.64 -7.60
C PHE A 258 -19.78 1.15 -7.92
N ASN A 259 -21.04 0.80 -8.25
CA ASN A 259 -21.38 -0.55 -8.70
C ASN A 259 -20.83 -0.92 -10.08
N GLN A 260 -20.48 0.06 -10.92
CA GLN A 260 -19.96 -0.20 -12.26
C GLN A 260 -18.51 -0.68 -12.24
N VAL A 261 -17.80 -0.51 -11.12
CA VAL A 261 -16.41 -0.91 -10.98
C VAL A 261 -16.33 -2.30 -10.34
N PRO A 262 -15.63 -3.27 -10.96
CA PRO A 262 -15.38 -4.57 -10.36
C PRO A 262 -14.57 -4.42 -9.07
N ASN A 263 -14.72 -5.36 -8.13
CA ASN A 263 -14.01 -5.35 -6.84
C ASN A 263 -14.22 -4.07 -6.00
N SER A 264 -15.39 -3.44 -6.11
CA SER A 264 -15.76 -2.21 -5.40
C SER A 264 -16.05 -2.38 -3.90
N SER A 265 -15.81 -3.55 -3.31
CA SER A 265 -16.11 -3.87 -1.91
C SER A 265 -15.55 -2.83 -0.93
N PHE A 266 -14.29 -2.44 -1.07
CA PHE A 266 -13.67 -1.40 -0.23
C PHE A 266 -14.38 -0.05 -0.37
N MET A 267 -14.69 0.35 -1.61
CA MET A 267 -15.43 1.58 -1.88
C MET A 267 -16.83 1.55 -1.29
N MET A 268 -17.46 0.38 -1.29
CA MET A 268 -18.79 0.17 -0.75
C MET A 268 -18.86 0.27 0.78
N VAL A 269 -17.82 -0.14 1.49
CA VAL A 269 -17.69 0.09 2.93
C VAL A 269 -17.66 1.59 3.23
N TRP A 270 -16.83 2.35 2.52
CA TRP A 270 -16.76 3.80 2.71
C TRP A 270 -18.03 4.52 2.23
N PHE A 271 -18.65 4.08 1.14
CA PHE A 271 -19.94 4.59 0.70
C PHE A 271 -21.02 4.33 1.74
N GLN A 272 -21.01 3.19 2.43
CA GLN A 272 -21.93 2.95 3.54
C GLN A 272 -21.80 4.05 4.59
N ARG A 273 -20.57 4.38 5.04
CA ARG A 273 -20.34 5.48 5.99
C ARG A 273 -20.91 6.82 5.52
N LEU A 274 -20.78 7.15 4.23
CA LEU A 274 -21.38 8.35 3.64
C LEU A 274 -22.91 8.33 3.73
N ASN A 275 -23.50 7.18 3.39
CA ASN A 275 -24.93 7.01 3.18
C ASN A 275 -25.72 6.72 4.46
N LEU A 276 -25.07 6.32 5.56
CA LEU A 276 -25.68 5.91 6.84
C LEU A 276 -26.82 6.83 7.33
N LYS A 277 -26.67 8.14 7.18
CA LYS A 277 -27.66 9.15 7.64
C LYS A 277 -28.39 9.84 6.49
N ILE A 278 -28.15 9.41 5.26
CA ILE A 278 -28.81 9.93 4.04
C ILE A 278 -29.92 8.95 3.61
N ASN A 279 -29.58 7.68 3.40
CA ASN A 279 -30.52 6.62 3.02
C ASN A 279 -30.43 5.44 3.99
N LYS A 280 -31.31 5.41 4.99
CA LYS A 280 -31.36 4.32 6.00
C LYS A 280 -31.88 3.00 5.44
N THR A 281 -32.60 3.01 4.33
CA THR A 281 -33.22 1.82 3.73
C THR A 281 -32.37 1.18 2.65
N GLU A 282 -31.14 1.67 2.44
CA GLU A 282 -30.20 1.11 1.46
C GLU A 282 -29.84 -0.34 1.81
N LYS A 283 -29.96 -1.25 0.84
CA LYS A 283 -29.55 -2.65 0.98
C LYS A 283 -28.15 -2.86 0.39
N TYR A 284 -27.27 -3.50 1.17
CA TYR A 284 -25.90 -3.80 0.77
C TYR A 284 -25.72 -5.30 0.52
N LYS A 285 -24.92 -5.65 -0.51
CA LYS A 285 -24.59 -7.05 -0.82
C LYS A 285 -23.44 -7.59 0.04
N LEU A 286 -22.46 -6.74 0.36
CA LEU A 286 -21.25 -7.13 1.08
C LEU A 286 -21.57 -7.57 2.53
N PRO A 287 -21.08 -8.73 3.00
CA PRO A 287 -21.36 -9.23 4.36
C PRO A 287 -21.01 -8.23 5.47
N LEU A 288 -19.86 -7.56 5.36
CA LEU A 288 -19.45 -6.53 6.31
C LEU A 288 -20.46 -5.37 6.39
N CYS A 289 -20.96 -4.89 5.25
CA CYS A 289 -21.96 -3.84 5.22
C CYS A 289 -23.32 -4.31 5.76
N LYS A 290 -23.70 -5.57 5.50
CA LYS A 290 -24.92 -6.15 6.05
C LYS A 290 -24.86 -6.25 7.58
N LYS A 291 -23.70 -6.62 8.14
CA LYS A 291 -23.49 -6.69 9.59
C LYS A 291 -23.63 -5.31 10.26
N VAL A 292 -23.12 -4.26 9.62
CA VAL A 292 -23.35 -2.86 10.04
C VAL A 292 -24.84 -2.46 9.99
N GLY A 293 -25.63 -3.10 9.13
CA GLY A 293 -27.08 -2.95 9.06
C GLY A 293 -27.87 -3.80 10.07
N GLY A 294 -27.20 -4.53 10.97
CA GLY A 294 -27.81 -5.38 11.99
C GLY A 294 -27.99 -6.84 11.61
N SER A 295 -27.51 -7.29 10.44
CA SER A 295 -27.59 -8.70 10.04
C SER A 295 -26.56 -9.57 10.78
N LYS A 296 -26.94 -10.80 11.16
CA LYS A 296 -26.06 -11.80 11.81
C LYS A 296 -25.23 -12.59 10.77
N GLU A 297 -24.57 -11.90 9.87
CA GLU A 297 -23.74 -12.54 8.84
C GLU A 297 -22.39 -13.00 9.42
N LYS A 298 -21.95 -14.20 9.01
CA LYS A 298 -20.59 -14.68 9.25
C LYS A 298 -19.65 -14.01 8.23
N ILE A 299 -18.57 -13.43 8.72
CA ILE A 299 -17.64 -12.65 7.89
C ILE A 299 -16.37 -13.45 7.58
N TRP A 300 -15.86 -14.18 8.56
CA TRP A 300 -14.67 -15.00 8.41
C TRP A 300 -15.06 -16.45 8.21
N ASN A 301 -14.30 -17.15 7.36
CA ASN A 301 -14.36 -18.60 7.35
C ASN A 301 -13.54 -19.14 8.53
N CYS A 302 -14.25 -19.62 9.55
CA CYS A 302 -13.68 -20.24 10.74
C CYS A 302 -14.09 -21.72 10.85
N GLU A 303 -14.32 -22.40 9.71
CA GLU A 303 -14.70 -23.81 9.69
C GLU A 303 -13.61 -24.71 10.28
N TRP A 304 -12.34 -24.34 10.12
CA TRP A 304 -11.16 -25.02 10.64
C TRP A 304 -10.93 -24.86 12.15
N LEU A 305 -11.69 -23.97 12.81
CA LEU A 305 -11.63 -23.81 14.27
C LEU A 305 -12.69 -24.69 14.96
N GLU A 306 -12.27 -25.34 16.03
CA GLU A 306 -13.13 -26.18 16.86
C GLU A 306 -13.30 -25.61 18.28
N GLY A 307 -14.37 -26.04 18.95
CA GLY A 307 -14.60 -25.74 20.37
C GLY A 307 -14.80 -24.25 20.68
N ASP A 308 -14.18 -23.81 21.77
CA ASP A 308 -14.44 -22.50 22.35
C ASP A 308 -13.84 -21.33 21.56
N LEU A 309 -12.74 -21.55 20.83
CA LEU A 309 -12.15 -20.52 19.97
C LEU A 309 -13.11 -20.09 18.85
N LYS A 310 -13.85 -21.05 18.27
CA LYS A 310 -14.85 -20.76 17.24
C LYS A 310 -15.99 -19.90 17.79
N LYS A 311 -16.46 -20.20 19.01
CA LYS A 311 -17.51 -19.42 19.68
C LYS A 311 -17.08 -17.98 19.91
N VAL A 312 -15.85 -17.78 20.41
CA VAL A 312 -15.30 -16.44 20.66
C VAL A 312 -15.31 -15.59 19.37
N ILE A 313 -14.91 -16.15 18.22
CA ILE A 313 -14.88 -15.41 16.96
C ILE A 313 -16.30 -15.16 16.42
N ASP A 314 -17.18 -16.15 16.48
CA ASP A 314 -18.56 -16.01 15.99
C ASP A 314 -19.36 -14.99 16.82
N GLU A 315 -19.12 -14.92 18.13
CA GLU A 315 -19.77 -13.98 19.06
C GLU A 315 -19.10 -12.59 19.09
N ALA A 316 -17.86 -12.47 18.59
CA ALA A 316 -17.13 -11.21 18.57
C ALA A 316 -17.87 -10.13 17.78
N THR A 317 -18.27 -9.08 18.49
CA THR A 317 -18.92 -7.91 17.88
C THR A 317 -17.87 -6.98 17.27
N ILE A 318 -17.86 -6.87 15.94
CA ILE A 318 -16.99 -5.92 15.22
C ILE A 318 -17.65 -4.58 14.91
N VAL A 319 -18.92 -4.42 15.27
CA VAL A 319 -19.70 -3.21 15.00
C VAL A 319 -19.99 -2.48 16.29
N GLU A 320 -19.42 -1.29 16.45
CA GLU A 320 -19.74 -0.41 17.58
C GLU A 320 -21.03 0.38 17.32
N GLU A 321 -22.17 -0.22 17.66
CA GLU A 321 -23.53 0.36 17.50
C GLU A 321 -23.65 1.78 18.09
N SER A 322 -22.99 2.03 19.23
CA SER A 322 -22.99 3.34 19.89
C SER A 322 -22.37 4.44 19.00
N LYS A 323 -21.34 4.11 18.20
CA LYS A 323 -20.71 5.03 17.24
C LYS A 323 -21.62 5.26 16.03
N ILE A 324 -22.32 4.24 15.53
CA ILE A 324 -23.27 4.36 14.41
C ILE A 324 -24.43 5.28 14.78
N LYS A 325 -24.98 5.12 16.00
CA LYS A 325 -26.07 5.98 16.50
C LYS A 325 -25.64 7.45 16.54
N LYS A 326 -24.45 7.74 17.08
CA LYS A 326 -23.86 9.09 17.20
C LYS A 326 -23.36 9.70 15.88
N ALA A 327 -23.21 8.90 14.82
CA ALA A 327 -22.70 9.38 13.53
C ALA A 327 -23.62 10.44 12.91
N ARG A 328 -23.00 11.40 12.23
CA ARG A 328 -23.68 12.48 11.47
C ARG A 328 -23.57 12.23 9.96
N SER A 329 -24.43 12.91 9.18
CA SER A 329 -24.39 12.86 7.71
C SER A 329 -23.07 13.42 7.16
N LYS A 330 -22.61 14.55 7.68
CA LYS A 330 -21.23 15.04 7.48
C LYS A 330 -20.30 14.23 8.39
N LEU A 331 -19.13 13.82 7.89
CA LEU A 331 -18.10 13.21 8.73
C LEU A 331 -17.67 14.18 9.84
N ALA A 332 -17.43 13.65 11.05
CA ALA A 332 -16.96 14.43 12.17
C ALA A 332 -15.52 14.91 11.93
N GLU A 333 -15.13 16.01 12.56
CA GLU A 333 -13.79 16.57 12.38
C GLU A 333 -12.70 15.58 12.78
N LYS A 334 -12.88 14.85 13.90
CA LYS A 334 -11.96 13.80 14.33
C LYS A 334 -11.80 12.67 13.31
N GLU A 335 -12.85 12.34 12.55
CA GLU A 335 -12.76 11.33 11.47
C GLU A 335 -11.96 11.89 10.28
N ILE A 336 -12.25 13.12 9.89
CA ILE A 336 -11.54 13.81 8.80
C ILE A 336 -10.06 13.97 9.15
N ASP A 337 -9.74 14.32 10.40
CA ASP A 337 -8.36 14.46 10.85
C ASP A 337 -7.60 13.13 10.81
N LYS A 338 -8.23 12.02 11.18
CA LYS A 338 -7.64 10.68 11.00
C LYS A 338 -7.42 10.32 9.52
N ILE A 339 -8.29 10.75 8.62
CA ILE A 339 -8.12 10.56 7.17
C ILE A 339 -7.00 11.44 6.64
N ILE A 340 -6.85 12.66 7.15
CA ILE A 340 -5.80 13.58 6.73
C ILE A 340 -4.43 13.13 7.24
N THR A 341 -4.36 12.74 8.51
CA THR A 341 -3.14 12.33 9.19
C THR A 341 -2.77 10.96 8.65
N LYS A 342 -1.81 10.90 7.74
CA LYS A 342 -1.22 9.64 7.33
C LYS A 342 -0.59 9.05 8.60
N LYS A 343 -1.22 8.04 9.19
CA LYS A 343 -0.45 7.12 10.03
C LYS A 343 0.59 6.53 9.09
N ASN A 344 1.83 6.99 9.19
CA ASN A 344 2.93 6.14 8.79
C ASN A 344 2.72 4.86 9.60
N TYR A 345 2.76 3.70 8.95
CA TYR A 345 2.67 2.40 9.61
C TYR A 345 3.82 2.15 10.62
N TYR A 346 4.65 3.17 10.88
CA TYR A 346 5.91 3.14 11.61
C TYR A 346 6.00 4.22 12.71
N ASN A 347 4.87 4.75 13.19
CA ASN A 347 4.83 5.55 14.42
C ASN A 347 4.07 4.84 15.51
#